data_AF-A0A151EKJ7-F1
#
_entry.id   AF-A0A151EKJ7-F1
#
_cell.length_a   1.000
_cell.length_b   1.000
_cell.length_c   1.000
_cell.angle_alpha   90.00
_cell.angle_beta   90.00
_cell.angle_gamma   90.00
#
_symmetry.space_group_name_H-M   'P 1'
#
loop_
_entity.id
_entity.type
_entity.pdbx_description
1 polymer ?
#
loop_
_entity_poly.entity_id
_entity_poly.type
_entity_poly.pdbx_seq_one_letter_code
_entity_poly.pdbx_strand_id
1 'polypeptide(L)' 'MEEKELKKLPFWFPTKRNVIWYFLFVFLFILSLDFWNWGSSDPMLFGLPFWVYYLLFLTLFTSLAFYGFSKYYWSKEK' A
#
# COMPACT_ATOMS: atom_id res chain seq x y z
N MET A 1 -16.04 14.08 16.01
CA MET A 1 -15.09 13.47 16.93
C MET A 1 -14.42 14.61 17.67
N GLU A 2 -14.64 14.74 18.97
CA GLU A 2 -14.04 15.80 19.78
C GLU A 2 -12.51 15.64 19.85
N GLU A 3 -11.80 16.76 19.97
CA GLU A 3 -10.33 16.80 20.02
C GLU A 3 -9.73 15.99 21.17
N LYS A 4 -10.50 15.80 22.25
CA LYS A 4 -10.13 14.99 23.43
C LYS A 4 -10.09 13.49 23.14
N GLU A 5 -10.90 13.00 22.21
CA GLU A 5 -10.96 11.57 21.84
C GLU A 5 -9.80 11.18 20.93
N LEU A 6 -9.37 12.08 20.04
CA LEU A 6 -8.21 11.85 19.15
C LEU A 6 -6.90 11.63 19.92
N LYS A 7 -6.75 12.25 21.11
CA LYS A 7 -5.56 12.09 21.97
C LYS A 7 -5.42 10.69 22.59
N LYS A 8 -6.50 9.89 22.62
CA LYS A 8 -6.46 8.50 23.14
C LYS A 8 -6.11 7.48 22.07
N LEU A 9 -6.13 7.86 20.80
CA LEU A 9 -5.86 6.95 19.70
C LEU A 9 -4.35 6.70 19.59
N PRO A 10 -3.96 5.48 19.20
CA PRO A 10 -2.55 5.16 19.03
C PRO A 10 -1.94 5.97 17.88
N PHE A 11 -0.62 6.20 17.93
CA PHE A 11 0.08 7.07 16.98
C PHE A 11 -0.02 6.62 15.51
N TRP A 12 -0.32 5.34 15.28
CA TRP A 12 -0.52 4.76 13.95
C TRP A 12 -1.94 4.92 13.39
N PHE A 13 -2.88 5.50 14.16
CA PHE A 13 -4.27 5.61 13.75
C PHE A 13 -4.47 6.69 12.66
N PRO A 14 -5.20 6.40 11.57
CA PRO A 14 -5.43 7.37 10.51
C PRO A 14 -6.27 8.56 10.99
N THR A 15 -5.73 9.76 10.76
CA THR A 15 -6.40 11.05 10.85
C THR A 15 -7.06 11.41 9.51
N LYS A 16 -7.94 12.41 9.50
CA LYS A 16 -8.56 12.92 8.25
C LYS A 16 -7.53 13.30 7.16
N ARG A 17 -6.29 13.63 7.56
CA ARG A 17 -5.24 14.08 6.65
C ARG A 17 -4.52 12.91 5.94
N ASN A 18 -4.28 11.80 6.64
CA ASN A 18 -3.56 10.64 6.12
C ASN A 18 -4.45 9.43 5.82
N VAL A 19 -5.77 9.52 6.03
CA VAL A 19 -6.72 8.42 5.78
C VAL A 19 -6.64 7.88 4.34
N ILE A 20 -6.39 8.73 3.35
CA ILE A 20 -6.23 8.33 1.95
C ILE A 20 -5.01 7.40 1.79
N TRP A 21 -3.89 7.72 2.44
CA TRP A 21 -2.69 6.89 2.42
C TRP A 21 -2.92 5.55 3.10
N TYR A 22 -3.68 5.55 4.20
CA TYR A 22 -4.06 4.32 4.89
C TYR A 22 -4.86 3.39 3.98
N PHE A 23 -5.91 3.92 3.32
CA PHE A 23 -6.69 3.14 2.34
C PHE A 23 -5.83 2.64 1.17
N LEU A 24 -4.92 3.48 0.65
CA LEU A 24 -4.00 3.08 -0.41
C LEU A 24 -3.12 1.89 0.01
N PHE A 25 -2.52 1.93 1.19
CA PHE A 25 -1.69 0.82 1.68
C PHE A 25 -2.50 -0.44 1.98
N VAL A 26 -3.70 -0.31 2.56
CA VAL A 26 -4.59 -1.46 2.78
C VAL A 26 -4.99 -2.08 1.43
N PHE A 27 -5.31 -1.27 0.44
CA PHE A 27 -5.63 -1.74 -0.90
C PHE A 27 -4.45 -2.46 -1.55
N LEU A 28 -3.25 -1.88 -1.51
CA LEU A 28 -2.03 -2.52 -2.01
C LEU A 28 -1.70 -3.82 -1.27
N PHE A 29 -1.95 -3.86 0.05
CA PHE A 29 -1.78 -5.07 0.84
C PHE A 29 -2.76 -6.17 0.42
N ILE A 30 -4.04 -5.86 0.25
CA ILE A 30 -5.02 -6.85 -0.23
C ILE A 30 -4.64 -7.34 -1.63
N LEU A 31 -4.22 -6.43 -2.52
CA LEU A 31 -3.66 -6.79 -3.82
C LEU A 31 -2.34 -7.57 -3.72
N SER A 32 -1.63 -7.57 -2.60
CA SER A 32 -0.45 -8.44 -2.44
C SER A 32 -0.80 -9.87 -2.07
N LEU A 33 -2.03 -10.10 -1.59
CA LEU A 33 -2.55 -11.42 -1.30
C LEU A 33 -2.99 -12.08 -2.61
N ASP A 34 -2.06 -12.79 -3.24
CA ASP A 34 -2.27 -13.52 -4.49
C ASP A 34 -3.32 -14.64 -4.33
N PHE A 35 -4.60 -14.28 -4.43
CA PHE A 35 -5.73 -15.19 -4.29
C PHE A 35 -6.38 -15.57 -5.63
N TRP A 36 -6.03 -14.89 -6.72
CA TRP A 36 -6.73 -15.01 -8.00
C TRP A 36 -6.03 -15.91 -9.01
N ASN A 37 -4.76 -16.29 -8.81
CA ASN A 37 -3.96 -17.01 -9.80
C ASN A 37 -3.48 -18.42 -9.36
N TRP A 38 -4.08 -18.98 -8.31
CA TRP A 38 -3.71 -20.32 -7.83
C TRP A 38 -4.09 -21.40 -8.84
N GLY A 39 -3.09 -22.12 -9.35
CA GLY A 39 -3.28 -23.25 -10.27
C GLY A 39 -3.41 -22.87 -11.75
N SER A 40 -3.24 -21.59 -12.11
CA SER A 40 -3.25 -21.17 -13.52
C SER A 40 -1.94 -21.54 -14.23
N SER A 41 -2.06 -22.15 -15.41
CA SER A 41 -0.96 -22.52 -16.32
C SER A 41 -0.84 -21.55 -17.51
N ASP A 42 -1.37 -20.33 -17.35
CA ASP A 42 -1.60 -19.33 -18.39
C ASP A 42 -0.32 -18.71 -18.98
N PRO A 43 -0.39 -18.13 -20.20
CA PRO A 43 0.76 -17.99 -21.08
C PRO A 43 1.82 -17.05 -20.56
N MET A 44 3.06 -17.40 -20.89
CA MET A 44 4.25 -16.61 -20.61
C MET A 44 4.28 -15.36 -21.50
N LEU A 45 4.44 -14.20 -20.88
CA LEU A 45 4.89 -12.99 -21.59
C LEU A 45 6.41 -12.94 -21.47
N PHE A 46 7.14 -12.83 -22.58
CA PHE A 46 8.63 -12.89 -22.62
C PHE A 46 9.27 -14.04 -21.82
N GLY A 47 8.60 -15.20 -21.72
CA GLY A 47 9.11 -16.37 -20.98
C GLY A 47 8.86 -16.34 -19.47
N LEU A 48 8.18 -15.31 -18.95
CA LEU A 48 7.80 -15.22 -17.54
C LEU A 48 6.29 -15.33 -17.36
N PRO A 49 5.82 -15.99 -16.29
CA PRO A 49 4.42 -15.98 -15.92
C PRO A 49 3.89 -14.57 -15.64
N PHE A 50 2.63 -14.31 -15.96
CA PHE A 50 2.00 -13.00 -15.77
C PHE A 50 2.06 -12.47 -14.33
N TRP A 51 1.97 -13.37 -13.33
CA TRP A 51 2.05 -13.01 -11.92
C TRP A 51 3.39 -12.36 -11.53
N VAL A 52 4.47 -12.64 -12.25
CA VAL A 52 5.78 -12.00 -12.03
C VAL A 52 5.72 -10.52 -12.36
N TYR A 53 5.12 -10.16 -13.50
CA TYR A 53 4.92 -8.76 -13.89
C TYR A 53 3.97 -8.06 -12.93
N TYR A 54 2.90 -8.74 -12.53
CA TYR A 54 1.97 -8.23 -11.53
C TYR A 54 2.70 -7.84 -10.24
N LEU A 55 3.53 -8.73 -9.68
CA LEU A 55 4.31 -8.44 -8.48
C LEU A 55 5.32 -7.31 -8.68
N LEU A 56 5.94 -7.21 -9.86
CA LEU A 56 6.87 -6.12 -10.18
C LEU A 56 6.16 -4.77 -10.12
N PHE A 57 5.01 -4.63 -10.79
CA PHE A 57 4.22 -3.41 -10.74
C PHE A 57 3.70 -3.12 -9.34
N LEU A 58 3.19 -4.12 -8.64
CA LEU A 58 2.69 -3.96 -7.28
C LEU A 58 3.78 -3.47 -6.32
N THR A 59 4.99 -4.01 -6.44
CA THR A 59 6.16 -3.58 -5.67
C THR A 59 6.51 -2.14 -6.00
N LEU A 60 6.57 -1.79 -7.30
CA LEU A 60 6.86 -0.43 -7.75
C LEU A 60 5.83 0.57 -7.21
N PHE A 61 4.53 0.27 -7.32
CA PHE A 61 3.46 1.11 -6.78
C PHE A 61 3.56 1.26 -5.26
N THR A 62 3.89 0.19 -4.55
CA THR A 62 4.09 0.21 -3.10
C THR A 62 5.28 1.09 -2.72
N SER A 63 6.40 0.97 -3.44
CA SER A 63 7.57 1.84 -3.23
C SER A 63 7.27 3.31 -3.52
N LEU A 64 6.53 3.61 -4.60
CA LEU A 64 6.12 4.98 -4.93
C LEU A 64 5.14 5.55 -3.88
N ALA A 65 4.19 4.75 -3.41
CA ALA A 65 3.29 5.13 -2.34
C ALA A 65 4.06 5.43 -1.04
N PHE A 66 5.04 4.59 -0.69
CA PHE A 66 5.90 4.81 0.46
C PHE A 66 6.79 6.05 0.30
N TYR A 67 7.37 6.28 -0.87
CA TYR A 67 8.14 7.48 -1.16
C TYR A 67 7.29 8.75 -1.01
N GLY A 68 6.07 8.75 -1.57
CA GLY A 68 5.13 9.85 -1.42
C GLY A 68 4.76 10.08 0.05
N PHE A 69 4.36 9.02 0.76
CA PHE A 69 4.03 9.09 2.17
C PHE A 69 5.19 9.65 3.02
N SER A 70 6.40 9.11 2.86
CA SER A 70 7.57 9.54 3.63
C SER A 70 7.94 11.01 3.36
N LYS A 71 7.87 11.46 2.11
CA LYS A 71 8.13 12.86 1.76
C LYS A 71 7.21 13.84 2.49
N TYR A 72 5.93 13.50 2.68
CA TYR A 72 4.94 14.41 3.29
C TYR A 72 4.80 14.24 4.81
N TYR A 73 5.03 13.05 5.35
CA TYR A 73 4.75 12.72 6.75
C TYR A 73 6.00 12.38 7.59
N TRP A 74 7.11 11.98 6.95
CA TRP A 74 8.35 11.64 7.65
C TRP A 74 9.32 12.83 7.74
N SER A 75 9.33 13.71 6.74
CA SER A 75 10.21 14.90 6.72
C SER A 75 9.62 16.10 7.48
N LYS A 76 9.37 15.93 8.78
CA LYS A 76 9.18 17.03 9.74
C LYS A 76 9.78 16.65 11.09
N GLU A 77 11.08 16.40 11.12
CA GLU A 77 11.86 16.84 12.28
C GLU A 77 12.05 18.35 12.13
N LYS A 78 11.58 19.08 13.12
CA LYS A 78 11.96 20.47 13.41
C LYS A 78 13.01 20.41 14.50
#